data_AF-A0A1I7K1R2-F1
#
_entry.id   AF-A0A1I7K1R2-F1
#
_cell.length_a   1.000
_cell.length_b   1.000
_cell.length_c   1.000
_cell.angle_alpha   90.00
_cell.angle_beta   90.00
_cell.angle_gamma   90.00
#
_symmetry.space_group_name_H-M   'P 1'
#
loop_
_entity.id
_entity.type
_entity.pdbx_description
1 polymer ?
#
loop_
_entity_poly.entity_id
_entity_poly.type
_entity_poly.pdbx_seq_one_letter_code
_entity_poly.pdbx_strand_id
1 'polypeptide(L)'
;MHDAILPSDAAYDNGAPVRRAKRRQGGLTLIELIVTIAVLAIVATVGIPGFQQFSARNEVAAEVMRIKTALALARNTAVTRRTTIAICPVASAAATNCDFEDWGKDLVIVTGQTAGKELVDTTLLKILEGDIGPKVTFNRTYPIRYKQMGRSKGHNGTFEICGRKEEGATIIVSNSGRVRVEPKDSGC
;
A
#
# COMPACT_ATOMS: atom_id res chain seq x y z
N MET A 1 7.51 1.88 103.38
CA MET A 1 6.72 0.62 103.38
C MET A 1 5.46 0.93 102.60
N HIS A 2 5.16 0.14 101.56
CA HIS A 2 4.00 0.27 100.65
C HIS A 2 4.08 1.46 99.66
N ASP A 3 3.74 1.36 98.37
CA ASP A 3 3.21 0.27 97.57
C ASP A 3 3.31 0.61 96.06
N ALA A 4 3.22 -0.46 95.24
CA ALA A 4 2.59 -0.60 93.91
C ALA A 4 2.98 0.34 92.73
N ILE A 5 3.49 -0.13 91.57
CA ILE A 5 2.96 -1.07 90.54
C ILE A 5 1.84 -0.40 89.69
N LEU A 6 2.04 -0.11 88.38
CA LEU A 6 1.63 -0.94 87.22
C LEU A 6 2.04 -0.32 85.84
N PRO A 7 1.86 -1.03 84.69
CA PRO A 7 2.88 -1.21 83.63
C PRO A 7 2.37 -0.86 82.21
N SER A 8 3.11 -1.22 81.16
CA SER A 8 2.60 -1.82 79.90
C SER A 8 3.74 -1.87 78.86
N ASP A 9 4.26 -3.05 78.57
CA ASP A 9 3.86 -3.89 77.42
C ASP A 9 4.81 -3.71 76.23
N ALA A 10 6.01 -4.30 76.35
CA ALA A 10 6.82 -4.64 75.19
C ALA A 10 6.51 -6.09 74.81
N ALA A 11 5.48 -6.24 73.97
CA ALA A 11 5.10 -7.50 73.37
C ALA A 11 6.26 -8.10 72.57
N TYR A 12 6.56 -9.36 72.85
CA TYR A 12 7.53 -10.20 72.18
C TYR A 12 6.97 -10.63 70.82
N ASP A 13 7.41 -9.99 69.74
CA ASP A 13 7.04 -10.36 68.36
C ASP A 13 7.76 -11.65 67.97
N ASN A 14 7.03 -12.77 68.06
CA ASN A 14 7.48 -14.08 67.61
C ASN A 14 7.42 -14.14 66.08
N GLY A 15 8.56 -13.89 65.43
CA GLY A 15 8.72 -14.03 63.98
C GLY A 15 8.39 -15.43 63.48
N ALA A 16 7.16 -15.61 62.99
CA ALA A 16 6.77 -16.81 62.26
C ALA A 16 7.50 -16.87 60.90
N PRO A 17 8.00 -18.03 60.46
CA PRO A 17 8.67 -18.14 59.16
C PRO A 17 7.65 -17.95 58.02
N VAL A 18 7.79 -16.84 57.28
CA VAL A 18 7.03 -16.59 56.05
C VAL A 18 7.41 -17.66 55.02
N ARG A 19 6.55 -18.67 54.82
CA ARG A 19 6.71 -19.66 53.75
C ARG A 19 6.61 -18.96 52.39
N ARG A 20 7.75 -18.72 51.73
CA ARG A 20 7.77 -18.31 50.32
C ARG A 20 7.11 -19.40 49.47
N ALA A 21 5.93 -19.12 48.93
CA ALA A 21 5.31 -19.97 47.92
C ALA A 21 6.21 -19.96 46.67
N LYS A 22 6.83 -21.10 46.37
CA LYS A 22 7.62 -21.31 45.16
C LYS A 22 6.63 -21.25 43.98
N ARG A 23 6.64 -20.17 43.20
CA ARG A 23 5.92 -20.12 41.92
C ARG A 23 6.47 -21.26 41.06
N ARG A 24 5.67 -22.31 40.82
CA ARG A 24 6.01 -23.35 39.87
C ARG A 24 6.01 -22.69 38.50
N GLN A 25 7.19 -22.53 37.90
CA GLN A 25 7.28 -22.25 36.47
C GLN A 25 6.75 -23.49 35.76
N GLY A 26 5.58 -23.38 35.15
CA GLY A 26 5.08 -24.40 34.23
C GLY A 26 5.92 -24.33 32.96
N GLY A 27 6.65 -25.40 32.66
CA GLY A 27 7.32 -25.58 31.38
C GLY A 27 6.44 -26.37 30.42
N LEU A 28 6.57 -26.10 29.13
CA LEU A 28 5.99 -26.94 28.08
C LEU A 28 6.64 -28.32 28.13
N THR A 29 5.84 -29.37 27.93
CA THR A 29 6.40 -30.72 27.79
C THR A 29 7.03 -30.89 26.40
N LEU A 30 8.01 -31.79 26.26
CA LEU A 30 8.61 -32.11 24.95
C LEU A 30 7.54 -32.52 23.93
N ILE A 31 6.56 -33.32 24.36
CA ILE A 31 5.47 -33.77 23.51
C ILE A 31 4.55 -32.62 23.08
N GLU A 32 4.25 -31.68 23.98
CA GLU A 32 3.42 -30.51 23.68
C GLU A 32 4.11 -29.58 22.66
N LEU A 33 5.43 -29.41 22.76
CA LEU A 33 6.19 -28.66 21.77
C LEU A 33 6.13 -29.34 20.40
N ILE A 34 6.33 -30.66 20.34
CA ILE A 34 6.27 -31.43 19.09
C ILE A 34 4.89 -31.33 18.45
N VAL A 35 3.82 -31.48 19.24
CA VAL A 35 2.44 -31.37 18.75
C VAL A 35 2.16 -29.95 18.25
N THR A 36 2.60 -28.92 18.98
CA THR A 36 2.41 -27.52 18.59
C THR A 36 3.11 -27.22 17.26
N ILE A 37 4.36 -27.68 17.09
CA ILE A 37 5.11 -27.51 15.84
C ILE A 37 4.44 -28.28 14.70
N ALA A 38 3.94 -29.50 14.96
CA ALA A 38 3.23 -30.28 13.95
C ALA A 38 1.96 -29.57 13.45
N VAL A 39 1.15 -29.03 14.37
CA VAL A 39 -0.04 -28.24 14.01
C VAL A 39 0.35 -26.96 13.27
N LEU A 40 1.37 -26.24 13.75
CA LEU A 40 1.87 -25.03 13.08
C LEU A 40 2.34 -25.32 11.65
N ALA A 41 3.04 -26.43 11.45
CA ALA A 41 3.48 -26.85 10.12
C ALA A 41 2.30 -27.08 9.17
N ILE A 42 1.26 -27.78 9.63
CA ILE A 42 0.04 -28.00 8.84
C ILE A 42 -0.60 -26.67 8.47
N VAL A 43 -0.81 -25.77 9.44
CA VAL A 43 -1.41 -24.45 9.18
C VAL A 43 -0.55 -23.62 8.21
N ALA A 44 0.77 -23.61 8.39
CA ALA A 44 1.68 -22.85 7.54
C ALA A 44 1.64 -23.32 6.08
N THR A 45 1.54 -24.63 5.84
CA THR A 45 1.49 -25.18 4.46
C THR A 45 0.29 -24.70 3.65
N VAL A 46 -0.85 -24.42 4.30
CA VAL A 46 -2.05 -23.92 3.63
C VAL A 46 -2.16 -22.39 3.72
N GLY A 47 -1.75 -21.81 4.85
CA GLY A 47 -1.89 -20.38 5.12
C GLY A 47 -0.93 -19.51 4.32
N ILE A 48 0.35 -19.92 4.20
CA ILE A 48 1.37 -19.13 3.47
C ILE A 48 1.01 -18.94 1.99
N PRO A 49 0.68 -19.97 1.20
CA PRO A 49 0.35 -19.77 -0.22
C PRO A 49 -0.91 -18.90 -0.40
N GLY A 50 -1.92 -19.08 0.44
CA GLY A 50 -3.14 -18.24 0.41
C GLY A 50 -2.84 -16.77 0.72
N PHE A 51 -2.00 -16.51 1.73
CA PHE A 51 -1.56 -15.16 2.06
C PHE A 51 -0.74 -14.52 0.93
N GLN A 52 0.15 -15.29 0.28
CA GLN A 52 0.91 -14.80 -0.88
C GLN A 52 -0.01 -14.40 -2.04
N GLN A 53 -1.05 -15.19 -2.33
CA GLN A 53 -2.04 -14.84 -3.37
C GLN A 53 -2.80 -13.57 -3.00
N PHE A 54 -3.24 -13.47 -1.75
CA PHE A 54 -3.94 -12.29 -1.24
C PHE A 54 -3.07 -11.02 -1.34
N SER A 55 -1.80 -11.12 -0.95
CA SER A 55 -0.84 -10.00 -1.08
C SER A 55 -0.68 -9.58 -2.55
N ALA A 56 -0.51 -10.54 -3.47
CA ALA A 56 -0.37 -10.25 -4.89
C ALA A 56 -1.60 -9.55 -5.48
N ARG A 57 -2.81 -9.99 -5.10
CA ARG A 57 -4.07 -9.31 -5.45
C ARG A 57 -4.12 -7.87 -4.94
N ASN A 58 -3.71 -7.68 -3.68
CA ASN A 58 -3.75 -6.37 -3.05
C ASN A 58 -2.75 -5.39 -3.69
N GLU A 59 -1.57 -5.86 -4.07
CA GLU A 59 -0.58 -5.09 -4.84
C GLU A 59 -1.17 -4.58 -6.17
N VAL A 60 -1.81 -5.47 -6.95
CA VAL A 60 -2.47 -5.08 -8.21
C VAL A 60 -3.63 -4.11 -7.97
N ALA A 61 -4.46 -4.36 -6.95
CA ALA A 61 -5.58 -3.49 -6.61
C ALA A 61 -5.13 -2.08 -6.16
N ALA A 62 -4.06 -2.00 -5.38
CA ALA A 62 -3.47 -0.73 -4.96
C ALA A 62 -2.98 0.07 -6.17
N GLU A 63 -2.28 -0.58 -7.11
CA GLU A 63 -1.80 0.07 -8.32
C GLU A 63 -2.93 0.53 -9.24
N VAL A 64 -3.98 -0.28 -9.39
CA VAL A 64 -5.20 0.11 -10.12
C VAL A 64 -5.79 1.38 -9.51
N MET A 65 -5.88 1.44 -8.17
CA MET A 65 -6.43 2.58 -7.46
C MET A 65 -5.53 3.82 -7.59
N ARG A 66 -4.21 3.66 -7.60
CA ARG A 66 -3.25 4.74 -7.82
C ARG A 66 -3.46 5.40 -9.18
N ILE A 67 -3.51 4.60 -10.25
CA ILE A 67 -3.73 5.09 -11.62
C ILE A 67 -5.11 5.74 -11.75
N LYS A 68 -6.17 5.11 -11.22
CA LYS A 68 -7.51 5.70 -11.23
C LYS A 68 -7.56 7.04 -10.51
N THR A 69 -6.87 7.15 -9.37
CA THR A 69 -6.79 8.38 -8.59
C THR A 69 -6.08 9.46 -9.38
N ALA A 70 -4.96 9.15 -10.03
CA ALA A 70 -4.26 10.09 -10.90
C ALA A 70 -5.15 10.58 -12.06
N LEU A 71 -5.85 9.66 -12.74
CA LEU A 71 -6.77 9.97 -13.84
C LEU A 71 -7.94 10.86 -13.39
N ALA A 72 -8.57 10.52 -12.26
CA ALA A 72 -9.69 11.27 -11.70
C ALA A 72 -9.25 12.67 -11.23
N LEU A 73 -8.13 12.76 -10.52
CA LEU A 73 -7.56 14.02 -10.05
C LEU A 73 -7.23 14.94 -11.23
N ALA A 74 -6.54 14.43 -12.25
CA ALA A 74 -6.19 15.21 -13.43
C ALA A 74 -7.44 15.70 -14.17
N ARG A 75 -8.44 14.83 -14.35
CA ARG A 75 -9.70 15.17 -15.02
C ARG A 75 -10.48 16.23 -14.25
N ASN A 76 -10.67 16.04 -12.95
CA ASN A 76 -11.38 16.99 -12.10
C ASN A 76 -10.65 18.34 -12.07
N THR A 77 -9.32 18.32 -11.98
CA THR A 77 -8.52 19.55 -11.99
C THR A 77 -8.61 20.29 -13.32
N ALA A 78 -8.60 19.57 -14.46
CA ALA A 78 -8.76 20.16 -15.78
C ALA A 78 -10.11 20.87 -15.95
N VAL A 79 -11.19 20.23 -15.46
CA VAL A 79 -12.54 20.80 -15.50
C VAL A 79 -12.66 22.01 -14.56
N THR A 80 -12.27 21.85 -13.30
CA THR A 80 -12.41 22.92 -12.28
C THR A 80 -11.56 24.13 -12.61
N ARG A 81 -10.31 23.93 -13.03
CA ARG A 81 -9.38 25.05 -13.35
C ARG A 81 -9.52 25.53 -14.80
N ARG A 82 -10.39 24.92 -15.61
CA ARG A 82 -10.56 25.21 -17.05
C ARG A 82 -9.21 25.31 -17.79
N THR A 83 -8.31 24.37 -17.49
CA THR A 83 -6.99 24.28 -18.14
C THR A 83 -6.72 22.85 -18.61
N THR A 84 -5.67 22.66 -19.40
CA THR A 84 -5.21 21.32 -19.79
C THR A 84 -4.30 20.77 -18.71
N ILE A 85 -4.62 19.56 -18.23
CA ILE A 85 -3.79 18.83 -17.27
C ILE A 85 -3.21 17.60 -17.95
N ALA A 86 -1.92 17.36 -17.74
CA ALA A 86 -1.21 16.19 -18.25
C ALA A 86 -0.77 15.29 -17.09
N ILE A 87 -0.79 13.98 -17.35
CA ILE A 87 -0.22 12.96 -16.48
C ILE A 87 0.97 12.34 -17.21
N CYS A 88 2.10 12.27 -16.53
CA CYS A 88 3.31 11.64 -17.03
C CYS A 88 3.94 10.72 -15.99
N PRO A 89 4.34 9.50 -16.37
CA PRO A 89 5.36 8.77 -15.62
C PRO A 89 6.72 9.45 -15.74
N VAL A 90 7.48 9.52 -14.65
CA VAL A 90 8.81 10.12 -14.61
C VAL A 90 9.78 9.25 -13.83
N ALA A 91 11.06 9.30 -14.19
CA ALA A 91 12.10 8.60 -13.44
C ALA A 91 12.41 9.26 -12.08
N SER A 92 12.07 10.54 -11.91
CA SER A 92 12.22 11.27 -10.65
C SER A 92 11.36 12.55 -10.66
N ALA A 93 11.10 13.12 -9.48
CA ALA A 93 10.37 14.37 -9.32
C ALA A 93 10.99 15.58 -10.07
N ALA A 94 12.30 15.53 -10.36
CA ALA A 94 13.02 16.58 -11.08
C ALA A 94 13.11 16.33 -12.59
N ALA A 95 12.53 15.23 -13.10
CA ALA A 95 12.61 14.90 -14.52
C ALA A 95 11.83 15.92 -15.36
N THR A 96 12.43 16.33 -16.46
CA THR A 96 11.82 17.22 -17.46
C THR A 96 11.15 16.45 -18.60
N ASN A 97 11.25 15.12 -18.59
CA ASN A 97 10.73 14.25 -19.64
C ASN A 97 9.90 13.11 -19.05
N CYS A 98 8.83 12.75 -19.76
CA CYS A 98 7.99 11.62 -19.45
C CYS A 98 8.64 10.31 -19.93
N ASP A 99 8.57 9.28 -19.08
CA ASP A 99 9.10 7.94 -19.33
C ASP A 99 7.97 6.94 -19.56
N PHE A 100 7.55 6.79 -20.82
CA PHE A 100 6.41 5.95 -21.18
C PHE A 100 6.67 4.44 -21.16
N GLU A 101 7.88 3.99 -20.82
CA GLU A 101 8.21 2.56 -20.77
C GLU A 101 7.56 1.86 -19.58
N ASP A 102 7.45 2.57 -18.46
CA ASP A 102 6.90 2.04 -17.22
C ASP A 102 6.05 3.10 -16.52
N TRP A 103 4.74 2.84 -16.49
CA TRP A 103 3.77 3.69 -15.81
C TRP A 103 3.64 3.37 -14.31
N GLY A 104 4.38 2.38 -13.82
CA GLY A 104 4.49 2.04 -12.40
C GLY A 104 5.39 3.00 -11.63
N LYS A 105 6.20 3.79 -12.35
CA LYS A 105 7.01 4.87 -11.78
C LYS A 105 6.14 6.01 -11.22
N ASP A 106 6.81 7.00 -10.63
CA ASP A 106 6.18 8.22 -10.15
C ASP A 106 5.35 8.87 -11.25
N LEU A 107 4.08 9.16 -10.94
CA LEU A 107 3.18 9.87 -11.83
C LEU A 107 3.14 11.33 -11.41
N VAL A 108 3.64 12.21 -12.27
CA VAL A 108 3.47 13.65 -12.12
C VAL A 108 2.20 14.11 -12.81
N ILE A 109 1.44 14.94 -12.12
CA ILE A 109 0.29 15.64 -12.65
C ILE A 109 0.68 17.11 -12.77
N VAL A 110 0.62 17.63 -13.98
CA VAL A 110 1.10 18.98 -14.30
C VAL A 110 0.06 19.78 -15.07
N THR A 111 0.05 21.10 -14.89
CA THR A 111 -0.63 22.03 -15.80
C THR A 111 0.38 22.58 -16.79
N GLY A 112 -0.05 22.85 -18.03
CA GLY A 112 0.83 23.44 -19.06
C GLY A 112 0.83 22.65 -20.36
N GLN A 113 1.84 22.89 -21.19
CA GLN A 113 1.99 22.21 -22.47
C GLN A 113 3.00 21.06 -22.35
N THR A 114 2.85 20.05 -23.19
CA THR A 114 3.88 19.01 -23.31
C THR A 114 4.17 18.78 -24.78
N ALA A 115 5.45 18.84 -25.15
CA ALA A 115 5.94 18.67 -26.50
C ALA A 115 6.49 17.25 -26.64
N GLY A 116 5.65 16.32 -27.11
CA GLY A 116 6.00 14.90 -27.10
C GLY A 116 6.19 14.37 -25.68
N LYS A 117 7.44 14.02 -25.34
CA LYS A 117 7.86 13.57 -24.00
C LYS A 117 8.22 14.72 -23.06
N GLU A 118 8.48 15.91 -23.57
CA GLU A 118 9.03 17.00 -22.77
C GLU A 118 7.93 17.77 -22.03
N LEU A 119 8.20 18.06 -20.75
CA LEU A 119 7.39 18.90 -19.88
C LEU A 119 7.85 20.37 -20.02
N VAL A 120 7.26 21.09 -20.98
CA VAL A 120 7.65 22.47 -21.31
C VAL A 120 6.70 23.47 -20.66
N ASP A 121 7.23 24.42 -19.90
CA ASP A 121 6.44 25.44 -19.19
C ASP A 121 5.30 24.82 -18.36
N THR A 122 5.65 23.77 -17.62
CA THR A 122 4.69 23.04 -16.80
C THR A 122 4.83 23.41 -15.33
N THR A 123 3.70 23.49 -14.63
CA THR A 123 3.67 23.62 -13.18
C THR A 123 3.23 22.30 -12.57
N LEU A 124 4.05 21.77 -11.66
CA LEU A 124 3.74 20.57 -10.91
C LEU A 124 2.55 20.80 -9.98
N LEU A 125 1.55 19.91 -10.05
CA LEU A 125 0.37 19.96 -9.19
C LEU A 125 0.41 18.88 -8.12
N LYS A 126 0.80 17.66 -8.50
CA LYS A 126 0.86 16.52 -7.60
C LYS A 126 1.81 15.47 -8.15
N ILE A 127 2.46 14.76 -7.23
CA ILE A 127 3.17 13.51 -7.50
C ILE A 127 2.39 12.39 -6.81
N LEU A 128 2.13 11.30 -7.54
CA LEU A 128 1.74 10.03 -6.96
C LEU A 128 2.95 9.11 -7.10
N GLU A 129 3.54 8.76 -5.97
CA GLU A 129 4.73 7.91 -5.91
C GLU A 129 4.44 6.55 -6.56
N GLY A 130 5.39 6.06 -7.34
CA GLY A 130 5.38 4.70 -7.85
C GLY A 130 5.70 3.68 -6.76
N ASP A 131 5.41 2.41 -7.04
CA ASP A 131 5.80 1.31 -6.18
C ASP A 131 6.62 0.28 -6.98
N ILE A 132 7.47 -0.48 -6.31
CA ILE A 132 8.31 -1.54 -6.89
C ILE A 132 7.50 -2.82 -7.18
N GLY A 133 6.17 -2.72 -7.15
CA GLY A 133 5.23 -3.83 -7.25
C GLY A 133 4.93 -4.24 -8.70
N PRO A 134 3.66 -4.22 -9.12
CA PRO A 134 3.27 -4.72 -10.44
C PRO A 134 3.85 -3.86 -11.57
N LYS A 135 4.26 -4.50 -12.67
CA LYS A 135 4.70 -3.81 -13.88
C LYS A 135 3.51 -3.16 -14.56
N VAL A 136 3.61 -1.88 -14.89
CA VAL A 136 2.53 -1.15 -15.55
C VAL A 136 2.99 -0.65 -16.91
N THR A 137 2.25 -1.03 -17.94
CA THR A 137 2.47 -0.51 -19.30
C THR A 137 1.23 0.20 -19.80
N PHE A 138 1.43 1.13 -20.74
CA PHE A 138 0.34 1.80 -21.43
C PHE A 138 0.56 1.66 -22.92
N ASN A 139 -0.49 1.32 -23.68
CA ASN A 139 -0.38 1.04 -25.11
C ASN A 139 -0.15 2.28 -26.00
N ARG A 140 0.23 3.42 -25.40
CA ARG A 140 0.50 4.68 -26.09
C ARG A 140 1.79 5.30 -25.57
N THR A 141 2.48 5.99 -26.46
CA THR A 141 3.78 6.64 -26.22
C THR A 141 3.64 8.16 -26.13
N TYR A 142 2.57 8.63 -25.49
CA TYR A 142 2.30 10.05 -25.27
C TYR A 142 1.61 10.25 -23.91
N PRO A 143 1.68 11.45 -23.32
CA PRO A 143 1.12 11.68 -22.01
C PRO A 143 -0.40 11.77 -22.06
N ILE A 144 -1.06 11.33 -21.00
CA ILE A 144 -2.52 11.43 -20.90
C ILE A 144 -2.87 12.87 -20.59
N ARG A 145 -3.70 13.49 -21.43
CA ARG A 145 -4.09 14.90 -21.28
C ARG A 145 -5.60 15.03 -21.18
N TYR A 146 -6.07 15.68 -20.12
CA TYR A 146 -7.47 16.09 -19.97
C TYR A 146 -7.61 17.57 -20.31
N LYS A 147 -8.57 17.88 -21.19
CA LYS A 147 -8.95 19.27 -21.51
C LYS A 147 -9.98 19.81 -20.52
N GLN A 148 -10.29 21.10 -20.65
CA GLN A 148 -11.26 21.88 -19.86
C GLN A 148 -12.65 21.23 -19.76
N MET A 149 -13.06 20.44 -20.76
CA MET A 149 -14.34 19.71 -20.76
C MET A 149 -14.24 18.28 -20.21
N GLY A 150 -13.11 17.89 -19.61
CA GLY A 150 -12.89 16.57 -19.03
C GLY A 150 -12.73 15.44 -20.05
N ARG A 151 -12.56 15.76 -21.34
CA ARG A 151 -12.26 14.80 -22.41
C ARG A 151 -10.76 14.52 -22.47
N SER A 152 -10.39 13.27 -22.74
CA SER A 152 -9.00 12.89 -23.02
C SER A 152 -8.63 13.28 -24.46
N LYS A 153 -7.48 13.94 -24.65
CA LYS A 153 -6.97 14.33 -25.98
C LYS A 153 -6.33 13.11 -26.64
N GLY A 154 -6.91 12.61 -27.75
CA GLY A 154 -6.20 11.72 -28.68
C GLY A 154 -6.51 10.22 -28.63
N HIS A 155 -7.77 9.82 -28.34
CA HIS A 155 -8.31 8.44 -28.42
C HIS A 155 -8.25 7.61 -27.12
N ASN A 156 -8.81 6.40 -27.18
CA ASN A 156 -8.83 5.46 -26.07
C ASN A 156 -7.43 4.88 -25.84
N GLY A 157 -7.10 4.61 -24.58
CA GLY A 157 -5.86 3.96 -24.17
C GLY A 157 -6.12 2.86 -23.16
N THR A 158 -5.18 1.93 -23.06
CA THR A 158 -5.27 0.76 -22.19
C THR A 158 -4.00 0.63 -21.38
N PHE A 159 -4.16 0.61 -20.06
CA PHE A 159 -3.12 0.20 -19.14
C PHE A 159 -3.19 -1.30 -18.91
N GLU A 160 -2.04 -1.93 -18.88
CA GLU A 160 -1.90 -3.31 -18.42
C GLU A 160 -1.03 -3.32 -17.18
N ILE A 161 -1.55 -3.92 -16.11
CA ILE A 161 -0.92 -4.04 -14.81
C ILE A 161 -0.69 -5.54 -14.57
N CYS A 162 0.57 -5.93 -14.47
CA CYS A 162 0.97 -7.31 -14.25
C CYS A 162 1.66 -7.45 -12.91
N GLY A 163 0.99 -8.14 -11.98
CA GLY A 163 1.49 -8.48 -10.67
C GLY A 163 2.13 -9.87 -10.62
N ARG A 164 2.34 -10.35 -9.40
CA ARG A 164 2.86 -11.69 -9.13
C ARG A 164 1.71 -12.71 -9.12
N LYS A 165 2.04 -14.00 -9.16
CA LYS A 165 1.06 -15.10 -8.99
C LYS A 165 -0.13 -15.04 -9.96
N GLU A 166 0.13 -14.64 -11.20
CA GLU A 166 -0.88 -14.51 -12.28
C GLU A 166 -2.01 -13.51 -11.98
N GLU A 167 -1.79 -12.61 -11.02
CA GLU A 167 -2.71 -11.52 -10.75
C GLU A 167 -2.41 -10.34 -11.66
N GLY A 168 -3.42 -9.86 -12.38
CA GLY A 168 -3.29 -8.74 -13.29
C GLY A 168 -4.59 -7.97 -13.47
N ALA A 169 -4.48 -6.75 -14.00
CA ALA A 169 -5.62 -5.92 -14.31
C ALA A 169 -5.39 -5.06 -15.54
N THR A 170 -6.47 -4.78 -16.25
CA THR A 170 -6.50 -3.89 -17.41
C THR A 170 -7.34 -2.66 -17.08
N ILE A 171 -6.81 -1.46 -17.34
CA ILE A 171 -7.56 -0.20 -17.20
C ILE A 171 -7.77 0.42 -18.57
N ILE A 172 -9.03 0.53 -18.99
CA ILE A 172 -9.39 1.12 -20.27
C ILE A 172 -9.88 2.55 -20.04
N VAL A 173 -9.21 3.50 -20.66
CA VAL A 173 -9.56 4.93 -20.63
C VAL A 173 -10.16 5.32 -21.96
N SER A 174 -11.42 5.77 -21.96
CA SER A 174 -12.06 6.28 -23.17
C SER A 174 -11.68 7.72 -23.47
N ASN A 175 -11.87 8.15 -24.72
CA ASN A 175 -11.72 9.56 -25.13
C ASN A 175 -12.68 10.52 -24.36
N SER A 176 -13.79 10.03 -23.83
CA SER A 176 -14.72 10.77 -22.97
C SER A 176 -14.22 10.91 -21.53
N GLY A 177 -13.09 10.29 -21.18
CA GLY A 177 -12.53 10.26 -19.83
C GLY A 177 -13.19 9.26 -18.89
N ARG A 178 -13.97 8.30 -19.43
CA ARG A 178 -14.51 7.19 -18.63
C ARG A 178 -13.42 6.14 -18.45
N VAL A 179 -13.23 5.70 -17.22
CA VAL A 179 -12.25 4.67 -16.85
C VAL A 179 -13.01 3.39 -16.50
N ARG A 180 -12.61 2.26 -17.08
CA ARG A 180 -13.12 0.92 -16.76
C ARG A 180 -11.96 0.03 -16.34
N VAL A 181 -12.22 -0.91 -15.44
CA VAL A 181 -11.22 -1.88 -14.97
C VAL A 181 -11.75 -3.27 -15.25
N GLU A 182 -10.90 -4.13 -15.78
CA GLU A 182 -11.18 -5.53 -16.07
C GLU A 182 -10.04 -6.38 -15.47
N PRO A 183 -10.34 -7.52 -14.82
CA PRO A 183 -9.30 -8.48 -14.42
C PRO A 183 -8.51 -8.97 -15.64
N LYS A 184 -7.23 -9.28 -15.44
CA LYS A 184 -6.38 -9.89 -16.47
C LYS A 184 -5.81 -11.18 -15.90
N ASP A 185 -6.47 -12.29 -16.24
CA ASP A 185 -6.15 -13.62 -15.69
C ASP A 185 -5.04 -14.34 -16.48
N SER A 186 -4.62 -13.81 -17.64
CA SER A 186 -3.55 -14.39 -18.46
C SER A 186 -2.82 -13.33 -19.31
N GLY A 187 -1.57 -13.60 -19.68
CA GLY A 187 -0.74 -12.68 -20.46
C GLY A 187 -0.01 -11.63 -19.63
N CYS A 188 0.20 -11.97 -18.36
CA CYS A 188 1.29 -11.53 -17.50
C CYS A 188 2.21 -12.75 -17.30
#